data_AF-A0A6B3SH39-F1
#
_entry.id   AF-A0A6B3SH39-F1
#
_cell.length_a   1.000
_cell.length_b   1.000
_cell.length_c   1.000
_cell.angle_alpha   90.00
_cell.angle_beta   90.00
_cell.angle_gamma   90.00
#
_symmetry.space_group_name_H-M   'P 1'
#
loop_
_entity.id
_entity.type
_entity.pdbx_description
1 polymer ?
#
loop_
_entity_poly.entity_id
_entity_poly.type
_entity_poly.pdbx_seq_one_letter_code
_entity_poly.pdbx_strand_id
1 'polypeptide(L)' 'MMRDVAKQAYEATKIGATGWMRPDATKGETLEGFQSVFHSAQAMQDAGLILIQQVHRESASGKKLIDAIQFMRAK' A
#
# COMPACT_ATOMS: atom_id res chain seq x y z
N MET A 1 3.25 -13.02 12.97
CA MET A 1 2.35 -12.98 11.80
C MET A 1 2.33 -11.53 11.32
N MET A 2 2.82 -11.26 10.11
CA MET A 2 2.99 -9.89 9.62
C MET A 2 1.62 -9.28 9.31
N ARG A 3 1.42 -8.01 9.68
CA ARG A 3 0.17 -7.29 9.47
C ARG A 3 -0.07 -7.11 7.97
N ASP A 4 -1.28 -7.40 7.50
CA ASP A 4 -1.63 -7.17 6.09
C ASP A 4 -2.03 -5.70 5.88
N VAL A 5 -1.02 -4.87 5.62
CA VAL A 5 -1.17 -3.42 5.41
C VAL A 5 -2.14 -3.12 4.26
N ALA A 6 -2.08 -3.89 3.18
CA ALA A 6 -2.95 -3.69 2.03
C ALA A 6 -4.42 -3.94 2.40
N LYS A 7 -4.70 -5.06 3.08
CA LYS A 7 -6.05 -5.39 3.54
C LYS A 7 -6.60 -4.35 4.51
N GLN A 8 -5.80 -3.91 5.49
CA GLN A 8 -6.28 -2.94 6.47
C GLN A 8 -6.53 -1.56 5.87
N ALA A 9 -5.65 -1.10 4.99
CA ALA A 9 -5.87 0.16 4.27
C ALA A 9 -7.14 0.07 3.42
N TYR A 10 -7.35 -1.05 2.72
CA TYR A 10 -8.56 -1.31 1.95
C TYR A 10 -9.83 -1.28 2.81
N GLU A 11 -9.86 -2.01 3.93
CA GLU A 11 -11.01 -2.07 4.83
C GLU A 11 -11.32 -0.72 5.48
N ALA A 12 -10.29 0.06 5.81
CA ALA A 12 -10.43 1.41 6.36
C ALA A 12 -10.90 2.45 5.32
N THR A 13 -10.75 2.16 4.03
CA THR A 13 -11.13 3.09 2.95
C THR A 13 -12.56 2.81 2.51
N LYS A 14 -13.37 3.85 2.34
CA LYS A 14 -14.73 3.73 1.81
C LYS A 14 -14.71 3.41 0.31
N ILE A 15 -15.70 2.67 -0.17
CA ILE A 15 -15.87 2.41 -1.62
C ILE A 15 -15.98 3.76 -2.35
N GLY A 16 -15.27 3.91 -3.46
CA GLY A 16 -15.16 5.14 -4.25
C GLY A 16 -14.23 6.21 -3.66
N ALA A 17 -13.71 6.01 -2.44
CA ALA A 17 -12.75 6.93 -1.83
C ALA A 17 -11.31 6.53 -2.11
N THR A 18 -10.41 7.50 -1.97
CA THR A 18 -8.97 7.30 -2.08
C THR A 18 -8.35 7.09 -0.70
N GLY A 19 -7.49 6.08 -0.60
CA GLY A 19 -6.72 5.73 0.58
C GLY A 19 -5.23 5.66 0.30
N TRP A 20 -4.46 5.48 1.37
CA TRP A 20 -3.01 5.32 1.32
C TRP A 20 -2.60 4.04 2.03
N MET A 21 -1.72 3.27 1.40
CA MET A 21 -0.93 2.22 2.04
C MET A 21 0.43 2.82 2.35
N ARG A 22 0.88 2.72 3.60
CA ARG A 22 2.20 3.17 4.08
C ARG A 22 2.70 2.22 5.16
N PRO A 23 4.02 1.98 5.27
CA PRO A 23 4.58 1.27 6.40
C PRO A 23 4.42 2.11 7.68
N ASP A 24 4.07 1.44 8.77
CA ASP A 24 3.95 2.00 10.11
C ASP A 24 5.09 1.48 11.01
N ALA A 25 6.13 2.28 11.15
CA ALA A 25 7.28 1.97 12.00
C ALA A 25 6.90 1.74 13.47
N THR A 26 5.81 2.36 13.95
CA THR A 26 5.33 2.16 15.34
C THR A 26 4.79 0.74 15.57
N LYS A 27 4.45 0.03 14.49
CA LYS A 27 3.97 -1.36 14.49
C LYS A 27 5.04 -2.35 14.04
N GLY A 28 6.29 -1.89 13.94
CA GLY A 28 7.43 -2.70 13.51
C GLY A 28 7.48 -2.97 12.01
N GLU A 29 6.71 -2.24 11.20
CA GLU A 29 6.78 -2.36 9.74
C GLU A 29 8.02 -1.63 9.22
N THR A 30 8.72 -2.25 8.26
CA THR A 30 9.91 -1.66 7.62
C THR A 30 9.62 -1.30 6.18
N LEU A 31 10.43 -0.38 5.65
CA LEU A 31 10.35 0.01 4.24
C LEU A 31 10.67 -1.17 3.32
N GLU A 32 11.66 -2.00 3.67
CA GLU A 32 11.96 -3.24 2.95
C GLU A 32 10.76 -4.21 2.98
N GLY A 33 10.11 -4.39 4.13
CA GLY A 33 8.92 -5.23 4.25
C GLY A 33 7.73 -4.71 3.44
N PHE A 34 7.63 -3.38 3.29
CA PHE A 34 6.55 -2.76 2.50
C PHE A 34 6.66 -3.06 1.00
N GLN A 35 7.81 -3.48 0.48
CA GLN A 35 7.93 -3.82 -0.94
C GLN A 35 7.03 -5.00 -1.32
N SER A 36 6.76 -5.94 -0.42
CA SER A 36 5.83 -7.04 -0.69
C SER A 36 4.37 -6.57 -0.74
N VAL A 37 4.04 -5.47 -0.06
CA VAL A 37 2.69 -4.86 -0.06
C VAL A 37 2.33 -4.34 -1.45
N PHE A 38 3.32 -3.89 -2.23
CA PHE A 38 3.10 -3.49 -3.61
C PHE A 38 2.58 -4.65 -4.47
N HIS A 39 3.12 -5.85 -4.32
CA HIS A 39 2.63 -7.03 -5.03
C HIS A 39 1.19 -7.39 -4.62
N SER A 40 0.86 -7.28 -3.33
CA SER A 40 -0.51 -7.46 -2.86
C SER A 40 -1.46 -6.40 -3.46
N ALA A 41 -1.04 -5.14 -3.50
CA ALA A 41 -1.84 -4.06 -4.11
C ALA A 41 -2.06 -4.29 -5.62
N GLN A 42 -1.06 -4.80 -6.34
CA GLN A 42 -1.21 -5.19 -7.74
C GLN A 42 -2.24 -6.31 -7.90
N ALA A 43 -2.15 -7.38 -7.10
CA ALA A 43 -3.13 -8.46 -7.12
C ALA A 43 -4.55 -7.97 -6.80
N MET A 44 -4.70 -7.01 -5.88
CA MET A 44 -5.99 -6.38 -5.60
C MET A 44 -6.51 -5.54 -6.76
N GLN A 45 -5.63 -4.86 -7.49
CA GLN A 45 -6.01 -4.13 -8.69
C GLN A 45 -6.45 -5.09 -9.80
N ASP A 46 -5.71 -6.18 -10.02
CA ASP A 46 -6.04 -7.19 -11.03
C ASP A 46 -7.37 -7.88 -10.71
N ALA A 47 -7.70 -8.04 -9.43
CA ALA A 47 -9.01 -8.50 -8.96
C ALA A 47 -10.14 -7.44 -9.07
N GLY A 48 -9.80 -6.20 -9.45
CA GLY A 48 -10.72 -5.07 -9.54
C GLY A 48 -11.26 -4.60 -8.19
N LEU A 49 -10.53 -4.85 -7.10
CA LEU A 49 -10.88 -4.39 -5.75
C LEU A 49 -10.44 -2.94 -5.51
N ILE A 50 -9.29 -2.57 -6.07
CA ILE A 50 -8.73 -1.22 -6.00
C ILE A 50 -8.28 -0.73 -7.37
N LEU A 51 -8.03 0.57 -7.47
CA LEU A 51 -7.33 1.18 -8.58
C LEU A 51 -6.11 1.92 -8.03
N ILE A 52 -4.90 1.47 -8.34
CA ILE A 52 -3.68 2.17 -7.93
C ILE A 52 -3.60 3.47 -8.72
N GLN A 53 -3.53 4.59 -8.01
CA GLN A 53 -3.44 5.92 -8.62
C GLN A 53 -2.00 6.41 -8.67
N GLN A 54 -1.23 6.18 -7.61
CA GLN A 54 0.14 6.67 -7.51
C GLN A 54 0.98 5.73 -6.64
N VAL A 55 2.25 5.57 -7.03
CA VAL A 55 3.27 4.88 -6.24
C VAL A 55 4.35 5.90 -5.90
N HIS A 56 4.55 6.15 -4.61
CA HIS A 56 5.64 6.98 -4.11
C HIS A 56 6.86 6.10 -3.83
N ARG A 57 8.05 6.65 -4.07
CA ARG A 57 9.31 5.99 -3.78
C ARG A 57 10.14 6.90 -2.89
N GLU A 58 10.75 6.30 -1.88
CA GLU A 58 11.67 6.97 -0.98
C GLU A 58 12.81 7.58 -1.80
N SER A 59 13.15 8.84 -1.50
CA SER A 59 14.22 9.58 -2.15
C SER A 59 15.39 9.91 -1.22
N ALA A 60 15.24 9.66 0.09
CA ALA A 60 16.19 10.12 1.10
C ALA A 60 17.41 9.20 1.25
N SER A 61 17.24 7.88 1.26
CA SER A 61 18.33 6.91 1.43
C SER A 61 19.12 6.60 0.15
N GLY A 62 18.72 7.15 -1.00
CA GLY A 62 19.24 6.78 -2.32
C GLY A 62 18.75 5.40 -2.81
N LYS A 63 18.05 4.62 -1.99
CA LYS A 63 17.37 3.40 -2.42
C LYS A 63 16.01 3.77 -3.02
N LYS A 64 15.69 3.24 -4.21
CA LYS A 64 14.39 3.47 -4.90
C LYS A 64 13.27 2.57 -4.36
N LEU A 65 13.15 2.47 -3.04
CA LEU A 65 12.13 1.65 -2.38
C LEU A 65 10.78 2.35 -2.39
N ILE A 66 9.70 1.59 -2.51
CA ILE A 66 8.33 2.13 -2.41
C ILE A 66 8.04 2.41 -0.94
N ASP A 67 7.54 3.60 -0.60
CA ASP A 67 7.18 4.00 0.76
C ASP A 67 5.69 4.36 0.91
N ALA A 68 4.98 4.56 -0.20
CA ALA A 68 3.55 4.76 -0.20
C ALA A 68 2.88 4.32 -1.51
N ILE A 69 1.65 3.83 -1.40
CA ILE A 69 0.78 3.52 -2.53
C ILE A 69 -0.55 4.23 -2.30
N GLN A 70 -0.93 5.11 -3.23
CA GLN A 70 -2.25 5.71 -3.26
C GLN A 70 -3.16 4.84 -4.13
N PHE A 71 -4.35 4.55 -3.63
CA PHE A 71 -5.33 3.75 -4.35
C PHE A 71 -6.74 4.30 -4.13
N MET A 72 -7.61 4.07 -5.10
CA MET A 72 -9.05 4.21 -4.91
C MET A 72 -9.65 2.84 -4.65
N ARG A 73 -10.56 2.74 -3.67
CA ARG A 73 -11.30 1.50 -3.43
C ARG A 73 -12.44 1.37 -4.44
N ALA A 74 -12.46 0.30 -5.24
CA ALA A 74 -13.46 0.09 -6.27
C ALA A 74 -14.65 -0.76 -5.81
N LYS A 75 -14.46 -1.67 -4.86
CA LYS A 75 -15.49 -2.59 -4.31
C LYS A 75 -15.37 -2.71 -2.79
#